data_AF-A0A920DKD2-F1
#
_entry.id   AF-A0A920DKD2-F1
#
_cell.length_a   1.000
_cell.length_b   1.000
_cell.length_c   1.000
_cell.angle_alpha   90.00
_cell.angle_beta   90.00
_cell.angle_gamma   90.00
#
_symmetry.space_group_name_H-M   'P 1'
#
loop_
_entity.id
_entity.type
_entity.pdbx_description
1 polymer ?
#
loop_
_entity_poly.entity_id
_entity_poly.type
_entity_poly.pdbx_seq_one_letter_code
_entity_poly.pdbx_strand_id
1 'polypeptide(L)' 'MEWIIHNQADFFFQVVFVATAMSIVSGAVAGRMKLLPFFLFAIILTGFIYPIQGFWNWGGGFEVNGYLL' A
#
# COMPACT_ATOMS: atom_id res chain seq x y z
N MET A 1 9.94 -0.95 28.13
CA MET A 1 9.40 -1.98 27.20
C MET A 1 8.28 -1.41 26.31
N GLU A 2 8.23 -0.08 26.12
CA GLU A 2 7.15 0.61 25.40
C GLU A 2 7.59 1.12 24.01
N TRP A 3 8.87 1.01 23.67
CA TRP A 3 9.47 1.46 22.40
C TRP A 3 9.29 0.47 21.23
N ILE A 4 8.66 -0.69 21.45
CA ILE A 4 8.44 -1.71 20.42
C ILE A 4 7.04 -1.60 19.80
N ILE A 5 6.08 -1.00 20.51
CA ILE A 5 4.66 -0.96 20.13
C ILE A 5 4.31 0.14 19.13
N HIS A 6 5.18 1.14 18.91
CA HIS A 6 4.93 2.21 17.93
C HIS A 6 5.18 1.76 16.47
N ASN A 7 6.31 1.10 16.19
CA ASN A 7 6.67 0.76 14.80
C ASN A 7 5.84 -0.39 14.19
N GLN A 8 5.31 -1.28 15.04
CA GLN A 8 4.54 -2.45 14.59
C GLN A 8 3.09 -2.08 14.26
N ALA A 9 2.49 -1.18 15.04
CA ALA A 9 1.13 -0.70 14.80
C ALA A 9 1.04 0.13 13.52
N ASP A 10 2.03 1.00 13.27
CA ASP A 10 2.11 1.80 12.05
C ASP A 10 2.29 0.94 10.79
N PHE A 11 3.13 -0.09 10.88
CA PHE A 11 3.27 -1.09 9.82
C PHE A 11 1.96 -1.88 9.59
N PHE A 12 1.30 -2.34 10.66
CA PHE A 12 0.06 -3.10 10.54
C PHE A 12 -1.06 -2.26 9.93
N PHE A 13 -1.14 -0.99 10.29
CA PHE A 13 -2.07 -0.04 9.70
C PHE A 13 -1.84 0.11 8.19
N GLN A 14 -0.60 0.30 7.75
CA GLN A 14 -0.23 0.36 6.34
C GLN A 14 -0.56 -0.94 5.58
N VAL A 15 -0.27 -2.11 6.17
CA VAL A 15 -0.53 -3.41 5.54
C VAL A 15 -2.03 -3.68 5.37
N VAL A 16 -2.88 -3.28 6.31
CA VAL A 16 -4.34 -3.49 6.21
C VAL A 16 -4.97 -2.63 5.11
N PHE A 17 -4.48 -1.41 4.92
CA PHE A 17 -4.96 -0.53 3.85
C PHE A 17 -4.60 -1.08 2.47
N VAL A 18 -3.36 -1.54 2.26
CA VAL A 18 -2.97 -2.15 0.99
C VAL A 18 -3.73 -3.47 0.74
N ALA A 19 -3.98 -4.27 1.78
CA ALA A 19 -4.77 -5.48 1.67
C ALA A 19 -6.22 -5.19 1.24
N THR A 20 -6.81 -4.10 1.74
CA THR A 20 -8.16 -3.67 1.36
C THR A 20 -8.21 -3.21 -0.10
N ALA A 21 -7.23 -2.40 -0.54
CA ALA A 21 -7.11 -1.99 -1.95
C ALA A 21 -6.99 -3.22 -2.89
N MET A 22 -6.19 -4.22 -2.51
CA MET A 22 -6.05 -5.45 -3.29
C MET A 22 -7.34 -6.27 -3.34
N SER A 23 -8.11 -6.30 -2.25
CA SER A 23 -9.42 -6.97 -2.19
C SER A 23 -10.42 -6.33 -3.17
N ILE A 24 -10.44 -4.99 -3.27
CA ILE A 24 -11.28 -4.26 -4.24
C ILE A 24 -10.89 -4.63 -5.68
N VAL A 25 -9.58 -4.64 -5.99
CA VAL A 25 -9.08 -5.02 -7.31
C VAL A 25 -9.48 -6.46 -7.66
N SER A 26 -9.41 -7.38 -6.70
CA SER A 26 -9.89 -8.76 -6.88
C SER A 26 -11.37 -8.82 -7.26
N GLY A 27 -12.21 -8.02 -6.60
CA GLY A 27 -13.64 -7.93 -6.90
C GLY A 27 -13.94 -7.35 -8.28
N ALA A 28 -13.20 -6.32 -8.72
CA ALA A 28 -13.36 -5.71 -10.04
C ALA A 28 -12.94 -6.65 -11.20
N VAL A 29 -12.02 -7.55 -10.91
CA VAL A 29 -11.40 -8.46 -11.89
C VAL A 29 -12.08 -9.84 -11.91
N ALA A 30 -12.98 -10.10 -10.95
CA ALA A 30 -13.70 -11.35 -10.82
C ALA A 30 -14.48 -11.70 -12.10
N GLY A 31 -14.17 -12.88 -12.67
CA GLY A 31 -14.90 -13.46 -13.80
C GLY A 31 -14.34 -13.18 -15.20
N ARG A 32 -13.26 -12.39 -15.37
CA ARG A 32 -12.70 -12.11 -16.71
C ARG A 32 -11.16 -12.16 -16.84
N MET A 33 -10.43 -12.50 -15.78
CA MET A 33 -8.96 -12.45 -15.81
C MET A 33 -8.31 -13.71 -15.25
N LYS A 34 -7.14 -14.07 -15.79
CA LYS A 34 -6.35 -15.23 -15.36
C LYS A 34 -5.77 -14.98 -13.95
N LEU A 35 -5.67 -16.04 -13.15
CA LEU A 35 -5.15 -15.98 -11.76
C LEU A 35 -3.71 -15.46 -11.67
N LEU A 36 -2.91 -15.72 -12.70
CA LEU A 36 -1.47 -15.42 -12.74
C LEU A 36 -1.15 -13.92 -12.84
N PRO A 37 -1.75 -13.14 -13.76
CA PRO A 37 -1.58 -11.68 -13.77
C PRO A 37 -2.17 -10.98 -12.53
N PHE A 38 -3.16 -11.59 -11.86
CA PHE A 38 -3.67 -11.09 -10.58
C PHE A 38 -2.60 -11.13 -9.47
N PHE A 39 -1.88 -12.26 -9.34
CA PHE A 39 -0.78 -12.36 -8.37
C PHE A 39 0.38 -11.42 -8.69
N LEU A 40 0.73 -11.27 -9.98
CA LEU A 40 1.77 -10.35 -10.38
C LEU A 40 1.41 -8.90 -10.05
N PHE A 41 0.14 -8.52 -10.27
CA PHE A 41 -0.37 -7.21 -9.90
C PHE A 41 -0.33 -6.98 -8.38
N ALA A 42 -0.70 -8.00 -7.58
CA ALA A 42 -0.64 -7.92 -6.12
C ALA A 42 0.79 -7.65 -5.62
N ILE A 43 1.79 -8.33 -6.17
CA ILE A 43 3.20 -8.14 -5.80
C ILE A 43 3.69 -6.73 -6.18
N ILE A 44 3.32 -6.24 -7.38
CA ILE A 44 3.71 -4.90 -7.83
C ILE A 44 3.04 -3.82 -6.96
N LEU A 45 1.76 -3.98 -6.66
CA LEU A 45 1.01 -3.02 -5.86
C LEU A 45 1.53 -2.94 -4.43
N THR A 46 1.78 -4.09 -3.80
CA THR A 46 2.28 -4.16 -2.42
C THR A 46 3.77 -3.81 -2.29
N GLY A 47 4.61 -4.23 -3.25
CA GLY A 47 6.06 -4.08 -3.18
C GLY A 47 6.60 -2.76 -3.72
N PHE A 48 5.91 -2.11 -4.66
CA PHE A 48 6.36 -0.87 -5.29
C PHE A 48 5.37 0.27 -5.08
N ILE A 49 4.11 0.11 -5.50
CA ILE A 49 3.17 1.24 -5.57
C ILE A 49 2.84 1.77 -4.18
N TYR A 50 2.51 0.88 -3.24
CA TYR A 50 2.09 1.26 -1.90
C TYR A 50 3.21 1.88 -1.03
N PRO A 51 4.44 1.33 -0.98
CA PRO A 51 5.53 1.97 -0.24
C PRO A 51 5.95 3.33 -0.83
N ILE A 52 5.85 3.52 -2.16
CA ILE A 52 6.12 4.81 -2.81
C ILE A 52 5.03 5.84 -2.44
N GLN A 53 3.75 5.47 -2.53
CA GLN A 53 2.65 6.35 -2.10
C GLN A 53 2.68 6.66 -0.60
N GLY A 54 2.98 5.67 0.24
CA GLY A 54 3.11 5.85 1.68
C GLY A 54 4.24 6.82 2.03
N PHE A 55 5.37 6.75 1.31
CA PHE A 55 6.48 7.69 1.50
C PHE A 55 6.12 9.12 1.07
N TRP A 56 5.37 9.29 -0.02
CA TRP A 56 4.95 10.62 -0.48
C TRP A 56 3.88 11.27 0.40
N ASN A 57 2.87 10.52 0.83
CA ASN A 57 1.75 11.07 1.58
C ASN A 57 2.05 11.16 3.10
N TRP A 58 2.75 10.17 3.65
CA TRP A 58 2.92 10.02 5.12
C TRP A 58 4.38 9.98 5.58
N GLY A 59 5.35 9.79 4.67
CA GLY A 59 6.78 9.68 4.99
C GLY A 59 7.60 10.97 4.88
N GLY A 60 6.96 12.13 4.65
CA GLY A 60 7.68 13.40 4.45
C GLY A 60 8.24 13.59 3.03
N GLY A 61 7.69 12.90 2.03
CA GLY A 61 8.06 13.02 0.62
C GLY A 61 7.46 14.24 -0.11
N PHE A 62 7.34 14.13 -1.45
CA PHE A 62 7.10 15.25 -2.38
C PHE A 62 5.80 16.07 -2.19
N GLU A 63 4.88 15.69 -1.31
CA GLU A 63 3.69 16.50 -1.01
C GLU A 63 3.81 17.30 0.30
N VAL A 64 4.67 16.87 1.23
CA VAL A 64 4.81 17.48 2.56
C VAL A 64 5.80 18.66 2.59
N ASN A 65 6.86 18.66 1.75
CA ASN A 65 7.84 19.77 1.74
C ASN A 65 7.43 20.98 0.84
N GLY A 66 6.17 21.05 0.37
CA GLY A 66 5.60 22.31 -0.12
C GLY A 66 6.05 22.82 -1.52
N TYR A 67 6.63 21.99 -2.39
CA TYR A 67 7.05 22.40 -3.75
C TYR A 67 5.91 22.70 -4.75
N LEU A 68 4.65 22.68 -4.30
CA LEU A 68 3.46 22.94 -5.12
C LEU A 68 2.54 24.06 -4.55
N LEU A 69 3.05 24.89 -3.62
CA LEU A 69 2.51 26.21 -3.30
C LEU A 69 3.62 27.26 -3.34
#